data_AF-A0A9W8HN14-F1
#
_entry.id   AF-A0A9W8HN14-F1
#
_cell.length_a   1.000
_cell.length_b   1.000
_cell.length_c   1.000
_cell.angle_alpha   90.00
_cell.angle_beta   90.00
_cell.angle_gamma   90.00
#
_symmetry.space_group_name_H-M   'P 1'
#
loop_
_entity.id
_entity.type
_entity.pdbx_description
1 polymer ?
#
loop_
_entity_poly.entity_id
_entity_poly.type
_entity_poly.pdbx_seq_one_letter_code
_entity_poly.pdbx_strand_id
1 'polypeptide(L)'
;MSSSNLNNKQQQQPSSGPASSHDLNLVDVLFSSALDGEFVRDQIAGTYKKYDHASDSQTADSFEANKAMFPIDSAHLLKLRSGEIQAIRTAESGDLQAGIDQLSQVISDCPHYASAYNNRAQAYRLQNNDAQALADLDQAIRYAQDRTTLGQAFTQKAIILRAQGDQDAAYYNFSQGAKCGNEVAQMAAPKENPYAKLCGRMVAEAMRQLVVPGNK
;
A
#
# COMPACT_ATOMS: atom_id res chain seq x y z
N MET A 1 34.36 -65.93 8.73
CA MET A 1 33.57 -65.01 7.90
C MET A 1 32.55 -64.37 8.83
N SER A 2 32.98 -63.43 9.67
CA SER A 2 33.15 -61.99 9.40
C SER A 2 31.83 -61.23 9.44
N SER A 3 31.72 -60.46 10.52
CA SER A 3 30.71 -59.51 10.95
C SER A 3 30.48 -58.34 10.00
N SER A 4 29.30 -57.69 10.10
CA SER A 4 29.08 -56.23 10.25
C SER A 4 27.58 -55.95 10.09
N ASN A 5 26.80 -55.55 11.10
CA ASN A 5 26.75 -54.31 11.90
C ASN A 5 25.76 -53.25 11.39
N LEU A 6 24.91 -52.85 12.35
CA LEU A 6 24.32 -51.53 12.64
C LEU A 6 23.24 -50.90 11.74
N ASN A 7 22.08 -50.71 12.39
CA ASN A 7 21.46 -49.41 12.67
C ASN A 7 21.53 -48.35 11.56
N ASN A 8 20.35 -47.96 11.05
CA ASN A 8 20.06 -46.54 10.97
C ASN A 8 18.56 -46.23 11.08
N LYS A 9 18.15 -45.73 12.26
CA LYS A 9 17.02 -44.82 12.38
C LYS A 9 17.40 -43.56 11.60
N GLN A 10 16.75 -43.29 10.47
CA GLN A 10 16.72 -41.94 9.91
C GLN A 10 15.28 -41.50 9.71
N GLN A 11 14.99 -40.42 10.43
CA GLN A 11 13.84 -39.54 10.36
C GLN A 11 13.35 -39.39 8.91
N GLN A 12 12.10 -39.73 8.64
CA GLN A 12 11.38 -39.15 7.51
C GLN A 12 11.09 -37.69 7.89
N GLN A 13 12.03 -36.82 7.58
CA GLN A 13 11.81 -35.39 7.39
C GLN A 13 10.89 -35.25 6.16
N PRO A 14 9.77 -34.51 6.22
CA PRO A 14 9.09 -34.10 5.01
C PRO A 14 10.04 -33.19 4.22
N SER A 15 10.37 -33.60 3.00
CA SER A 15 11.16 -32.82 2.06
C SER A 15 10.48 -31.47 1.83
N SER A 16 11.04 -30.44 2.45
CA SER A 16 10.79 -29.03 2.14
C SER A 16 11.21 -28.78 0.70
N GLY A 17 10.25 -28.81 -0.22
CA GLY A 17 10.40 -28.16 -1.52
C GLY A 17 10.70 -26.68 -1.30
N PRO A 18 11.45 -26.03 -2.22
CA PRO A 18 11.86 -24.65 -2.03
C PRO A 18 10.60 -23.79 -1.91
N ALA A 19 10.44 -23.19 -0.73
CA ALA A 19 9.43 -22.19 -0.48
C ALA A 19 9.58 -21.10 -1.57
N SER A 20 8.48 -20.84 -2.26
CA SER A 20 8.30 -19.77 -3.23
C SER A 20 9.08 -18.51 -2.82
N SER A 21 10.14 -18.20 -3.56
CA SER A 21 10.92 -16.97 -3.44
C SER A 21 10.20 -15.78 -4.09
N HIS A 22 8.86 -15.73 -4.03
CA HIS A 22 8.06 -14.71 -4.72
C HIS A 22 6.86 -14.14 -3.94
N ASP A 23 6.68 -14.50 -2.67
CA ASP A 23 5.89 -13.68 -1.75
C ASP A 23 6.76 -12.57 -1.16
N LEU A 24 7.37 -11.76 -2.03
CA LEU A 24 7.80 -10.43 -1.62
C LEU A 24 6.53 -9.58 -1.55
N ASN A 25 5.79 -9.75 -0.46
CA ASN A 25 4.81 -8.79 0.00
C ASN A 25 5.45 -7.40 -0.17
N LEU A 26 4.86 -6.55 -1.01
CA LEU A 26 5.28 -5.15 -1.12
C LEU A 26 5.25 -4.47 0.26
N VAL A 27 4.41 -4.99 1.16
CA VAL A 27 4.38 -4.73 2.59
C VAL A 27 5.71 -5.13 3.24
N ASP A 28 6.24 -6.35 3.07
CA ASP A 28 7.52 -6.81 3.65
C ASP A 28 8.74 -6.04 3.12
N VAL A 29 8.74 -5.59 1.86
CA VAL A 29 9.81 -4.73 1.32
C VAL A 29 9.76 -3.31 1.93
N LEU A 30 8.56 -2.79 2.19
CA LEU A 30 8.34 -1.50 2.86
C LEU A 30 8.51 -1.58 4.39
N PHE A 31 8.28 -2.75 4.99
CA PHE A 31 8.39 -3.00 6.42
C PHE A 31 9.82 -3.37 6.85
N SER A 32 10.56 -4.16 6.06
CA SER A 32 11.91 -4.59 6.39
C SER A 32 12.95 -3.48 6.36
N SER A 33 12.69 -2.38 5.63
CA SER A 33 13.63 -1.27 5.48
C SER A 33 13.38 -0.08 6.42
N ALA A 34 12.31 -0.07 7.21
CA ALA A 34 11.82 1.17 7.85
C ALA A 34 11.35 1.09 9.31
N LEU A 35 11.46 -0.05 10.00
CA LEU A 35 10.98 -0.16 11.38
C LEU A 35 12.03 -0.82 12.31
N ASP A 36 12.59 0.00 13.19
CA ASP A 36 13.34 -0.46 14.36
C ASP A 36 12.46 -1.38 15.23
N GLY A 37 13.12 -2.33 15.90
CA GLY A 37 12.53 -3.49 16.60
C GLY A 37 11.53 -3.25 17.73
N GLU A 38 11.00 -2.03 17.87
CA GLU A 38 9.92 -1.67 18.79
C GLU A 38 8.54 -2.06 18.25
N PHE A 39 8.36 -2.13 16.92
CA PHE A 39 7.09 -2.45 16.27
C PHE A 39 6.59 -3.89 16.48
N VAL A 40 7.49 -4.88 16.59
CA VAL A 40 7.11 -6.29 16.81
C VAL A 40 6.48 -6.50 18.20
N ARG A 41 6.78 -5.64 19.18
CA ARG A 41 6.24 -5.75 20.54
C ARG A 41 4.75 -5.41 20.62
N ASP A 42 4.30 -4.36 19.94
CA ASP A 42 2.91 -3.89 20.05
C ASP A 42 1.90 -4.77 19.31
N GLN A 43 2.33 -5.48 18.27
CA GLN A 43 1.50 -6.45 17.56
C GLN A 43 1.24 -7.73 18.38
N ILE A 44 2.19 -8.12 19.25
CA ILE A 44 2.04 -9.24 20.19
C ILE A 44 1.19 -8.85 21.41
N ALA A 45 1.21 -7.58 21.82
CA ALA A 45 0.50 -7.08 22.99
C ALA A 45 -1.01 -6.82 22.79
N GLY A 46 -1.51 -6.86 21.55
CA GLY A 46 -2.94 -6.74 21.25
C GLY A 46 -3.57 -5.37 21.59
N THR A 47 -2.76 -4.32 21.73
CA THR A 47 -3.19 -2.97 22.16
C THR A 47 -3.43 -2.02 20.99
N TYR A 48 -3.32 -2.47 19.73
CA TYR A 48 -3.62 -1.61 18.58
C TYR A 48 -5.12 -1.29 18.51
N LYS A 49 -5.46 -0.03 18.78
CA LYS A 49 -6.84 0.46 18.81
C LYS A 49 -7.36 0.59 17.37
N LYS A 50 -8.32 -0.25 17.02
CA LYS A 50 -9.02 -0.27 15.72
C LYS A 50 -9.58 1.13 15.41
N TYR A 51 -9.33 1.63 14.19
CA TYR A 51 -9.83 2.92 13.72
C TYR A 51 -11.36 2.96 13.79
N ASP A 52 -11.92 3.98 14.46
CA ASP A 52 -13.35 4.08 14.75
C ASP A 52 -14.10 4.63 13.53
N HIS A 53 -15.01 3.85 12.95
CA HIS A 53 -15.67 4.15 11.66
C HIS A 53 -16.71 5.28 11.72
N ALA A 54 -16.97 5.84 12.90
CA ALA A 54 -18.17 6.65 13.17
C ALA A 54 -18.07 8.15 12.82
N SER A 55 -16.93 8.69 12.37
CA SER A 55 -16.75 10.15 12.30
C SER A 55 -16.93 10.82 10.94
N ASP A 56 -16.94 10.10 9.81
CA ASP A 56 -16.82 10.75 8.49
C ASP A 56 -18.03 10.47 7.58
N SER A 57 -19.16 11.14 7.84
CA SER A 57 -20.38 11.07 7.00
C SER A 57 -20.11 11.57 5.57
N GLN A 58 -19.28 12.59 5.42
CA GLN A 58 -19.00 13.25 4.14
C GLN A 58 -18.37 12.33 3.08
N THR A 59 -17.54 11.37 3.50
CA THR A 59 -16.96 10.38 2.56
C THR A 59 -17.97 9.32 2.16
N ALA A 60 -18.84 8.89 3.08
CA ALA A 60 -19.93 7.97 2.77
C ALA A 60 -20.92 8.59 1.76
N ASP A 61 -21.28 9.85 1.96
CA ASP A 61 -22.17 10.59 1.06
C ASP A 61 -21.58 10.69 -0.36
N SER A 62 -20.26 10.89 -0.47
CA SER A 62 -19.58 10.95 -1.77
C SER A 62 -19.57 9.62 -2.53
N PHE A 63 -19.48 8.48 -1.82
CA PHE A 63 -19.53 7.16 -2.46
C PHE A 63 -20.92 6.82 -2.98
N GLU A 64 -21.95 7.09 -2.19
CA GLU A 64 -23.34 6.87 -2.62
C GLU A 64 -23.69 7.79 -3.80
N ALA A 65 -23.20 9.04 -3.81
CA ALA A 65 -23.32 9.93 -4.97
C ALA A 65 -22.62 9.35 -6.21
N ASN A 66 -21.39 8.84 -6.08
CA ASN A 66 -20.67 8.23 -7.20
C ASN A 66 -21.34 6.94 -7.70
N LYS A 67 -21.87 6.09 -6.82
CA LYS A 67 -22.65 4.89 -7.21
C LYS A 67 -23.92 5.28 -7.97
N ALA A 68 -24.60 6.33 -7.54
CA ALA A 68 -25.81 6.83 -8.19
C ALA A 68 -25.50 7.48 -9.55
N MET A 69 -24.40 8.24 -9.64
CA MET A 69 -23.97 8.94 -10.86
C MET A 69 -23.37 7.99 -11.90
N PHE A 70 -22.68 6.94 -11.45
CA PHE A 70 -21.95 5.98 -12.28
C PHE A 70 -22.33 4.54 -11.91
N PRO A 71 -23.59 4.13 -12.12
CA PRO A 71 -24.05 2.81 -11.73
C PRO A 71 -23.41 1.73 -12.60
N ILE A 72 -22.78 0.74 -11.94
CA ILE A 72 -22.25 -0.45 -12.59
C ILE A 72 -23.19 -1.61 -12.27
N ASP A 73 -23.77 -2.21 -13.31
CA ASP A 73 -24.60 -3.41 -13.15
C ASP A 73 -23.82 -4.56 -12.49
N SER A 74 -24.49 -5.37 -11.68
CA SER A 74 -23.87 -6.47 -10.95
C SER A 74 -23.20 -7.51 -11.86
N ALA A 75 -23.81 -7.86 -12.99
CA ALA A 75 -23.21 -8.81 -13.95
C ALA A 75 -22.02 -8.17 -14.67
N HIS A 76 -22.13 -6.88 -14.99
CA HIS A 76 -21.02 -6.12 -15.56
C HIS A 76 -19.83 -6.03 -14.58
N LEU A 77 -20.09 -5.72 -13.30
CA LEU A 77 -19.08 -5.64 -12.26
C LEU A 77 -18.32 -6.96 -12.07
N LEU A 78 -19.02 -8.10 -12.15
CA LEU A 78 -18.37 -9.42 -12.09
C LEU A 78 -17.43 -9.66 -13.28
N LYS A 79 -17.81 -9.22 -14.49
CA LYS A 79 -16.96 -9.29 -15.68
C LYS A 79 -15.73 -8.38 -15.54
N LEU A 80 -15.92 -7.15 -15.05
CA LEU A 80 -14.81 -6.21 -14.83
C LEU A 80 -13.82 -6.76 -13.80
N ARG A 81 -14.33 -7.30 -12.69
CA ARG A 81 -13.51 -7.90 -11.63
C ARG A 81 -12.74 -9.13 -12.11
N SER A 82 -13.35 -9.99 -12.94
CA SER A 82 -12.62 -11.15 -13.47
C SER A 82 -11.50 -10.73 -14.42
N GLY A 83 -11.75 -9.75 -15.30
CA GLY A 83 -10.74 -9.16 -16.17
C GLY A 83 -9.61 -8.49 -15.39
N GLU A 84 -9.95 -7.74 -14.34
CA GLU A 84 -8.98 -7.12 -13.43
C GLU A 84 -8.08 -8.18 -12.77
N ILE A 85 -8.64 -9.24 -12.19
CA ILE A 85 -7.87 -10.30 -11.53
C ILE A 85 -6.92 -10.99 -12.51
N GLN A 86 -7.36 -11.22 -13.75
CA GLN A 86 -6.50 -11.78 -14.79
C GLN A 86 -5.33 -10.85 -15.12
N ALA A 87 -5.59 -9.55 -15.21
CA ALA A 87 -4.56 -8.55 -15.49
C ALA A 87 -3.53 -8.42 -14.37
N ILE A 88 -3.98 -8.46 -13.11
CA ILE A 88 -3.09 -8.48 -11.94
C ILE A 88 -2.20 -9.72 -11.98
N ARG A 89 -2.77 -10.91 -12.19
CA ARG A 89 -1.98 -12.16 -12.30
C ARG A 89 -0.95 -12.12 -13.41
N THR A 90 -1.31 -11.53 -14.55
CA THR A 90 -0.39 -11.36 -15.69
C THR A 90 0.78 -10.44 -15.29
N ALA A 91 0.48 -9.30 -14.66
CA ALA A 91 1.51 -8.39 -14.15
C ALA A 91 2.41 -9.05 -13.08
N GLU A 92 1.83 -9.81 -12.15
CA GLU A 92 2.54 -10.55 -11.09
C GLU A 92 3.44 -11.66 -11.66
N SER A 93 3.06 -12.25 -12.80
CA SER A 93 3.89 -13.25 -13.50
C SER A 93 5.13 -12.66 -14.19
N GLY A 94 5.29 -11.33 -14.15
CA GLY A 94 6.44 -10.60 -14.68
C GLY A 94 6.17 -9.84 -15.98
N ASP A 95 5.02 -10.06 -16.62
CA ASP A 95 4.61 -9.30 -17.82
C ASP A 95 3.75 -8.09 -17.44
N LEU A 96 4.43 -7.05 -16.95
CA LEU A 96 3.81 -5.80 -16.55
C LEU A 96 3.08 -5.11 -17.72
N GLN A 97 3.63 -5.19 -18.94
CA GLN A 97 3.04 -4.52 -20.09
C GLN A 97 1.73 -5.18 -20.51
N ALA A 98 1.70 -6.53 -20.59
CA ALA A 98 0.47 -7.24 -20.89
C ALA A 98 -0.60 -7.01 -19.81
N GLY A 99 -0.21 -6.92 -18.53
CA GLY A 99 -1.12 -6.54 -17.44
C GLY A 99 -1.69 -5.12 -17.61
N ILE A 100 -0.88 -4.14 -17.99
CA ILE A 100 -1.31 -2.76 -18.28
C ILE A 100 -2.28 -2.72 -19.46
N ASP A 101 -2.01 -3.48 -20.52
CA ASP A 101 -2.86 -3.55 -21.70
C ASP A 101 -4.22 -4.16 -21.36
N GLN A 102 -4.24 -5.24 -20.56
CA GLN A 102 -5.47 -5.86 -20.08
C GLN A 102 -6.27 -4.92 -19.16
N LEU A 103 -5.61 -4.21 -18.24
CA LEU A 103 -6.28 -3.19 -17.41
C LEU A 103 -6.83 -2.04 -18.27
N SER A 104 -6.15 -1.69 -19.35
CA SER A 104 -6.63 -0.68 -20.31
C SER A 104 -7.87 -1.13 -21.07
N GLN A 105 -8.00 -2.43 -21.35
CA GLN A 105 -9.24 -3.01 -21.88
C GLN A 105 -10.38 -2.93 -20.86
N VAL A 106 -10.13 -3.28 -19.59
CA VAL A 106 -11.13 -3.15 -18.51
C VAL A 106 -11.61 -1.71 -18.36
N ILE A 107 -10.70 -0.74 -18.42
CA ILE A 107 -11.02 0.69 -18.36
C ILE A 107 -11.81 1.14 -19.59
N SER A 108 -11.49 0.59 -20.78
CA SER A 108 -12.24 0.90 -22.01
C SER A 108 -13.67 0.37 -21.95
N ASP A 109 -13.86 -0.82 -21.37
CA ASP A 109 -15.18 -1.41 -21.11
C ASP A 109 -15.98 -0.59 -20.08
N CYS A 110 -15.33 -0.06 -19.05
CA CYS A 110 -15.95 0.75 -18.01
C CYS A 110 -15.05 1.91 -17.53
N PRO A 111 -15.18 3.12 -18.12
CA PRO A 111 -14.28 4.25 -17.83
C PRO A 111 -14.34 4.82 -16.40
N HIS A 112 -15.33 4.39 -15.62
CA HIS A 112 -15.57 4.81 -14.23
C HIS A 112 -15.29 3.68 -13.23
N TYR A 113 -14.63 2.60 -13.66
CA TYR A 113 -14.22 1.52 -12.77
C TYR A 113 -12.89 1.86 -12.09
N ALA A 114 -12.98 2.51 -10.91
CA ALA A 114 -11.84 3.05 -10.18
C ALA A 114 -10.74 2.02 -9.85
N SER A 115 -11.11 0.78 -9.57
CA SER A 115 -10.15 -0.27 -9.16
C SER A 115 -9.14 -0.59 -10.26
N ALA A 116 -9.56 -0.62 -11.54
CA ALA A 116 -8.66 -0.86 -12.65
C ALA A 116 -7.63 0.27 -12.83
N TYR A 117 -8.00 1.53 -12.61
CA TYR A 117 -7.05 2.64 -12.61
C TYR A 117 -6.03 2.51 -11.47
N ASN A 118 -6.48 2.18 -10.25
CA ASN A 118 -5.58 1.98 -9.11
C ASN A 118 -4.55 0.85 -9.37
N ASN A 119 -4.98 -0.24 -9.99
CA ASN A 119 -4.10 -1.37 -10.32
C ASN A 119 -3.16 -1.04 -11.50
N ARG A 120 -3.64 -0.29 -12.51
CA ARG A 120 -2.80 0.12 -13.63
C ARG A 120 -1.74 1.13 -13.20
N ALA A 121 -2.09 2.03 -12.27
CA ALA A 121 -1.12 2.90 -11.63
C ALA A 121 -0.03 2.12 -10.89
N GLN A 122 -0.38 1.03 -10.20
CA GLN A 122 0.61 0.17 -9.55
C GLN A 122 1.56 -0.46 -10.56
N ALA A 123 1.04 -0.98 -11.68
CA ALA A 123 1.87 -1.53 -12.74
C ALA A 123 2.80 -0.46 -13.37
N TYR A 124 2.30 0.76 -13.59
CA TYR A 124 3.14 1.87 -14.04
C TYR A 124 4.23 2.24 -13.05
N ARG A 125 3.96 2.25 -11.74
CA ARG A 125 4.99 2.46 -10.71
C ARG A 125 6.08 1.40 -10.75
N LEU A 126 5.71 0.13 -10.96
CA LEU A 126 6.69 -0.95 -11.11
C LEU A 126 7.55 -0.80 -12.38
N GLN A 127 7.05 -0.09 -13.40
CA GLN A 127 7.81 0.33 -14.58
C GLN A 127 8.54 1.67 -14.41
N ASN A 128 8.54 2.28 -13.21
CA ASN A 128 9.07 3.63 -12.94
C ASN A 128 8.39 4.75 -13.76
N ASN A 129 7.14 4.54 -14.16
CA ASN A 129 6.36 5.51 -14.92
C ASN A 129 5.39 6.28 -14.02
N ASP A 130 5.97 7.09 -13.14
CA ASP A 130 5.23 7.81 -12.10
C ASP A 130 4.23 8.83 -12.66
N ALA A 131 4.50 9.39 -13.84
CA ALA A 131 3.60 10.36 -14.48
C ALA A 131 2.26 9.71 -14.88
N GLN A 132 2.31 8.55 -15.54
CA GLN A 132 1.10 7.82 -15.89
C GLN A 132 0.41 7.24 -14.64
N ALA A 133 1.19 6.80 -13.66
CA ALA A 133 0.63 6.32 -12.40
C ALA A 133 -0.17 7.42 -11.67
N LEU A 134 0.37 8.63 -11.55
CA LEU A 134 -0.34 9.75 -10.91
C LEU A 134 -1.64 10.10 -11.63
N ALA A 135 -1.64 10.11 -12.97
CA ALA A 135 -2.84 10.37 -13.77
C ALA A 135 -3.93 9.32 -13.53
N ASP A 136 -3.56 8.04 -13.45
CA ASP A 136 -4.50 6.96 -13.14
C ASP A 136 -5.02 7.05 -11.70
N LEU A 137 -4.17 7.41 -10.74
CA LEU A 137 -4.58 7.58 -9.34
C LEU A 137 -5.60 8.72 -9.17
N ASP A 138 -5.47 9.78 -9.96
CA ASP A 138 -6.47 10.86 -9.99
C ASP A 138 -7.83 10.37 -10.51
N GLN A 139 -7.85 9.52 -11.53
CA GLN A 139 -9.10 8.89 -11.99
C GLN A 139 -9.66 7.91 -10.96
N ALA A 140 -8.81 7.10 -10.32
CA ALA A 140 -9.23 6.18 -9.28
C ALA A 140 -9.90 6.92 -8.10
N ILE A 141 -9.30 8.02 -7.64
CA ILE A 141 -9.87 8.88 -6.58
C ILE A 141 -11.21 9.48 -7.04
N ARG A 142 -11.29 9.96 -8.29
CA ARG A 142 -12.50 10.57 -8.83
C ARG A 142 -13.68 9.61 -8.89
N TYR A 143 -13.44 8.37 -9.32
CA TYR A 143 -14.49 7.39 -9.57
C TYR A 143 -14.72 6.40 -8.43
N ALA A 144 -13.97 6.50 -7.33
CA ALA A 144 -14.10 5.57 -6.22
C ALA A 144 -15.55 5.52 -5.70
N GLN A 145 -16.06 4.29 -5.55
CA GLN A 145 -17.40 3.99 -5.02
C GLN A 145 -17.32 3.31 -3.65
N ASP A 146 -16.11 3.07 -3.15
CA ASP A 146 -15.84 2.43 -1.88
C ASP A 146 -14.57 2.98 -1.22
N ARG A 147 -14.47 2.77 0.09
CA ARG A 147 -13.34 3.24 0.90
C ARG A 147 -12.04 2.52 0.59
N THR A 148 -12.10 1.26 0.17
CA THR A 148 -10.90 0.44 -0.04
C THR A 148 -10.11 0.96 -1.22
N THR A 149 -10.76 1.10 -2.39
CA THR A 149 -10.13 1.64 -3.59
C THR A 149 -9.69 3.09 -3.38
N LEU A 150 -10.51 3.92 -2.72
CA LEU A 150 -10.14 5.30 -2.41
C LEU A 150 -8.88 5.37 -1.53
N GLY A 151 -8.84 4.57 -0.47
CA GLY A 151 -7.71 4.52 0.46
C GLY A 151 -6.43 4.04 -0.22
N GLN A 152 -6.51 3.00 -1.04
CA GLN A 152 -5.38 2.50 -1.83
C GLN A 152 -4.85 3.57 -2.78
N ALA A 153 -5.73 4.24 -3.52
CA ALA A 153 -5.32 5.26 -4.48
C ALA A 153 -4.61 6.45 -3.81
N PHE A 154 -5.15 6.96 -2.69
CA PHE A 154 -4.49 8.00 -1.91
C PHE A 154 -3.12 7.57 -1.39
N THR A 155 -3.01 6.35 -0.84
CA THR A 155 -1.72 5.83 -0.34
C THR A 155 -0.69 5.71 -1.46
N GLN A 156 -1.06 5.16 -2.62
CA GLN A 156 -0.14 5.04 -3.74
C GLN A 156 0.32 6.40 -4.25
N LYS A 157 -0.60 7.37 -4.34
CA LYS A 157 -0.28 8.75 -4.74
C LYS A 157 0.69 9.40 -3.77
N ALA A 158 0.48 9.21 -2.47
CA ALA A 158 1.37 9.71 -1.43
C ALA A 158 2.79 9.14 -1.53
N ILE A 159 2.93 7.86 -1.86
CA ILE A 159 4.24 7.22 -2.04
C ILE A 159 5.01 7.85 -3.20
N ILE A 160 4.36 8.09 -4.34
CA ILE A 160 5.00 8.74 -5.50
C ILE A 160 5.42 10.17 -5.14
N LEU A 161 4.51 10.96 -4.56
CA LEU A 161 4.78 12.36 -4.19
C LEU A 161 5.92 12.48 -3.18
N ARG A 162 5.97 11.55 -2.22
CA ARG A 162 7.08 11.45 -1.26
C ARG A 162 8.41 11.20 -1.96
N ALA A 163 8.46 10.30 -2.94
CA ALA A 163 9.66 10.02 -3.73
C ALA A 163 10.09 11.22 -4.58
N GLN A 164 9.13 12.03 -5.03
CA GLN A 164 9.38 13.29 -5.73
C GLN A 164 9.81 14.45 -4.82
N GLY A 165 9.78 14.25 -3.48
CA GLY A 165 10.15 15.26 -2.49
C GLY A 165 9.04 16.23 -2.10
N ASP A 166 7.82 16.06 -2.63
CA ASP A 166 6.65 16.85 -2.25
C ASP A 166 6.04 16.29 -0.95
N GLN A 167 6.67 16.65 0.17
CA GLN A 167 6.32 16.13 1.50
C GLN A 167 4.94 16.59 1.98
N ASP A 168 4.53 17.81 1.64
CA ASP A 168 3.25 18.36 2.05
C ASP A 168 2.11 17.64 1.33
N ALA A 169 2.23 17.46 0.00
CA ALA A 169 1.25 16.70 -0.75
C ALA A 169 1.27 15.20 -0.36
N ALA A 170 2.44 14.63 -0.08
CA ALA A 170 2.54 13.25 0.42
C ALA A 170 1.81 13.09 1.76
N TYR A 171 2.06 13.98 2.73
CA TYR A 171 1.38 13.97 4.02
C TYR A 171 -0.14 14.09 3.88
N TYR A 172 -0.61 15.01 3.03
CA TYR A 172 -2.04 15.15 2.75
C TYR A 172 -2.64 13.84 2.25
N ASN A 173 -2.03 13.22 1.23
CA ASN A 173 -2.55 12.00 0.62
C ASN A 173 -2.47 10.80 1.58
N PHE A 174 -1.39 10.65 2.38
CA PHE A 174 -1.36 9.64 3.44
C PHE A 174 -2.45 9.89 4.49
N SER A 175 -2.71 11.14 4.86
CA SER A 175 -3.76 11.45 5.82
C SER A 175 -5.15 11.06 5.28
N GLN A 176 -5.43 11.26 3.99
CA GLN A 176 -6.68 10.81 3.37
C GLN A 176 -6.75 9.28 3.28
N GLY A 177 -5.66 8.62 2.89
CA GLY A 177 -5.58 7.15 2.86
C GLY A 177 -5.85 6.54 4.24
N ALA A 178 -5.30 7.15 5.30
CA ALA A 178 -5.47 6.72 6.68
C ALA A 178 -6.94 6.82 7.14
N LYS A 179 -7.63 7.92 6.78
CA LYS A 179 -9.07 8.11 7.03
C LYS A 179 -9.94 7.08 6.32
N CYS A 180 -9.49 6.60 5.17
CA CYS A 180 -10.15 5.52 4.44
C CYS A 180 -9.89 4.13 5.05
N GLY A 181 -9.04 4.02 6.07
CA GLY A 181 -8.70 2.76 6.73
C GLY A 181 -7.49 2.04 6.14
N ASN A 182 -6.70 2.68 5.26
CA ASN A 182 -5.51 2.06 4.71
C ASN A 182 -4.38 2.03 5.76
N GLU A 183 -3.95 0.82 6.14
CA GLU A 183 -2.97 0.60 7.22
C GLU A 183 -1.62 1.27 6.94
N VAL A 184 -1.11 1.14 5.70
CA VAL A 184 0.16 1.76 5.29
C VAL A 184 0.12 3.26 5.49
N ALA A 185 -0.99 3.89 5.09
CA ALA A 185 -1.19 5.31 5.29
C ALA A 185 -1.37 5.72 6.76
N GLN A 186 -2.05 4.91 7.58
CA GLN A 186 -2.15 5.16 9.03
C GLN A 186 -0.79 5.18 9.71
N MET A 187 0.13 4.33 9.26
CA MET A 187 1.52 4.30 9.76
C MET A 187 2.37 5.44 9.20
N ALA A 188 2.18 5.81 7.94
CA ALA A 188 3.00 6.81 7.26
C ALA A 188 2.60 8.26 7.61
N ALA A 189 1.30 8.54 7.77
CA ALA A 189 0.81 9.91 7.97
C ALA A 189 1.43 10.61 9.18
N PRO A 190 1.56 9.99 10.38
CA PRO A 190 2.20 10.65 11.52
C PRO A 190 3.68 10.96 11.27
N LYS A 191 4.41 10.08 10.57
CA LYS A 191 5.82 10.26 10.23
C LYS A 191 6.05 11.38 9.23
N GLU A 192 5.10 11.54 8.30
CA GLU A 192 5.16 12.57 7.27
C GLU A 192 4.61 13.92 7.74
N ASN A 193 4.08 14.02 8.96
CA ASN A 193 3.52 15.25 9.52
C ASN A 193 4.58 16.37 9.57
N PRO A 194 4.40 17.48 8.82
CA PRO A 194 5.38 18.57 8.74
C PRO A 194 5.57 19.28 10.09
N TYR A 195 4.50 19.38 10.90
CA TYR A 195 4.57 19.98 12.24
C TYR A 195 5.41 19.13 13.20
N ALA A 196 5.23 17.80 13.16
CA ALA A 196 6.02 16.89 14.00
C ALA A 196 7.52 16.96 13.65
N LYS A 197 7.85 17.04 12.35
CA LYS A 197 9.23 17.21 11.87
C LYS A 197 9.84 18.53 12.34
N LEU A 198 9.08 19.62 12.32
CA LEU A 198 9.56 20.94 12.77
C LEU A 198 9.80 20.97 14.28
N CYS A 199 8.85 20.48 15.08
CA CYS A 199 9.00 20.39 16.53
C CYS A 199 10.25 19.59 16.92
N GLY A 200 10.48 18.43 16.28
CA GLY A 200 11.68 17.63 16.52
C GLY A 200 12.97 18.39 16.21
N ARG A 201 13.02 19.14 15.10
CA ARG A 201 14.18 19.98 14.74
C ARG A 201 14.41 21.10 15.74
N MET A 202 13.36 21.80 16.15
CA MET A 202 13.45 22.90 17.12
C MET A 202 13.94 22.40 18.48
N VAL A 203 13.41 21.27 18.97
CA VAL A 203 13.85 20.66 20.23
C VAL A 203 15.30 20.19 20.12
N ALA A 204 15.68 19.51 19.03
CA ALA A 204 17.05 19.07 18.82
C ALA A 204 18.05 20.24 18.75
N GLU A 205 17.65 21.35 18.14
CA GLU A 205 18.46 22.57 18.06
C GLU A 205 18.61 23.26 19.42
N ALA A 206 17.52 23.41 20.17
CA ALA A 206 17.57 23.93 21.53
C ALA A 206 18.46 23.08 22.44
N MET A 207 18.36 21.75 22.34
CA MET A 207 19.22 20.83 23.09
C MET A 207 20.70 20.97 22.69
N ARG A 208 21.02 21.13 21.40
CA ARG A 208 22.40 21.38 20.96
C ARG A 208 22.98 22.67 21.56
N GLN A 209 22.19 23.75 21.62
CA GLN A 209 22.62 25.03 22.18
C GLN A 209 22.86 24.95 23.69
N LEU A 210 22.10 24.11 24.41
CA LEU A 210 22.28 23.87 25.85
C LEU A 210 23.48 22.96 26.17
N VAL A 211 23.90 22.11 25.23
CA VAL A 211 25.01 21.16 25.42
C VAL A 211 26.38 21.77 25.10
N VAL A 212 26.45 22.96 24.48
CA VAL A 212 27.73 23.68 24.34
C VAL A 212 28.22 24.06 25.75
N PRO A 213 29.29 23.43 26.28
CA PRO A 213 29.85 23.84 27.55
C PRO A 213 30.38 25.27 27.35
N GLY A 214 29.98 26.18 28.23
CA GLY A 214 30.57 27.52 28.29
C GLY A 214 32.08 27.39 28.29
N ASN A 215 32.70 27.71 27.15
CA ASN A 215 34.14 27.76 27.03
C ASN A 215 34.55 29.18 27.41
N LYS A 216 35.03 29.29 28.65
CA LYS A 216 35.61 30.43 29.38
C LYS A 216 34.67 31.24 30.26
#